data_AF-A0AAV8WQX8-F1
#
_entry.id   AF-A0AAV8WQX8-F1
#
_cell.length_a   1.000
_cell.length_b   1.000
_cell.length_c   1.000
_cell.angle_alpha   90.00
_cell.angle_beta   90.00
_cell.angle_gamma   90.00
#
_symmetry.space_group_name_H-M   'P 1'
#
loop_
_entity.id
_entity.type
_entity.pdbx_description
1 polymer ?
#
loop_
_entity_poly.entity_id
_entity_poly.type
_entity_poly.pdbx_seq_one_letter_code
_entity_poly.pdbx_strand_id
1 'polypeptide(L)' 'MIAEARHQKPFNVVYMQRNDFKDFQSIADEYLNTTKLQISQVVWIKIEQGQETSIKTKKTFADLEQWTTCNVLKKRKKVD' A
#
# COMPACT_ATOMS: atom_id res chain seq x y z
N MET A 1 9.98 30.91 -0.33
CA MET A 1 10.78 31.81 0.52
C MET A 1 10.11 31.83 1.89
N ILE A 2 10.75 31.27 2.92
CA ILE A 2 10.16 31.28 4.28
C ILE A 2 10.47 32.63 4.91
N ALA A 3 9.42 33.42 5.14
CA ALA A 3 9.50 34.68 5.85
C ALA A 3 9.19 34.39 7.34
N GLU A 4 10.21 34.56 8.19
CA GLU A 4 10.16 34.58 9.66
C GLU A 4 10.02 33.23 10.40
N ALA A 5 11.10 32.84 11.07
CA ALA A 5 11.11 31.85 12.14
C ALA A 5 10.79 32.56 13.49
N ARG A 6 9.71 32.17 14.17
CA ARG A 6 9.28 32.76 15.45
C ARG A 6 10.40 32.63 16.51
N HIS A 7 10.80 33.75 17.12
CA HIS A 7 11.83 33.78 18.18
C HIS A 7 11.35 33.19 19.52
N GLN A 8 10.04 33.07 19.74
CA GLN A 8 9.45 32.42 20.91
C GLN A 8 8.88 31.05 20.53
N LYS A 9 9.29 30.02 21.28
CA LYS A 9 9.06 28.58 21.02
C LYS A 9 9.81 28.10 19.76
N PRO A 10 11.16 28.12 19.78
CA PRO A 10 11.95 27.53 18.71
C PRO A 10 11.55 26.06 18.52
N PHE A 11 11.59 25.57 17.28
CA PHE A 11 11.28 24.18 16.99
C PHE A 11 12.21 23.26 17.78
N ASN A 12 11.64 22.29 18.50
CA ASN A 12 12.42 21.24 19.13
C ASN A 12 12.85 20.26 18.03
N VAL A 13 14.12 20.32 17.65
CA VAL A 13 14.71 19.32 16.76
C VAL A 13 14.82 18.02 17.54
N VAL A 14 14.03 17.03 17.17
CA VAL A 14 14.11 15.68 17.72
C VAL A 14 15.01 14.86 16.80
N TYR A 15 16.10 14.34 17.35
CA TYR A 15 16.94 13.39 16.64
C TYR A 15 16.20 12.05 16.53
N MET A 16 15.68 11.77 15.34
CA MET A 16 15.06 10.47 15.06
C MET A 16 16.13 9.48 14.62
N GLN A 17 16.13 8.31 15.25
CA GLN A 17 16.88 7.14 14.82
C GLN A 17 16.03 6.26 13.91
N ARG A 18 16.66 5.36 13.17
CA ARG A 18 15.95 4.44 12.25
C ARG A 18 14.81 3.67 12.93
N ASN A 19 14.98 3.33 14.21
CA ASN A 19 14.01 2.57 15.01
C ASN A 19 12.77 3.39 15.41
N ASP A 20 12.82 4.71 15.27
CA ASP A 20 11.65 5.57 15.50
C ASP A 20 10.66 5.53 14.32
N PHE A 21 11.11 4.97 13.18
CA PHE A 21 10.28 4.82 11.99
C PHE A 21 9.79 3.38 11.85
N LYS A 22 8.51 3.24 11.48
CA LYS A 22 7.97 1.94 11.09
C LYS A 22 8.51 1.57 9.70
N ASP A 23 9.12 0.40 9.62
CA ASP A 23 9.55 -0.18 8.34
C ASP A 23 8.37 -0.88 7.65
N PHE A 24 7.57 -0.08 6.95
CA PHE A 24 6.44 -0.60 6.17
C PHE A 24 6.89 -1.50 5.01
N GLN A 25 8.12 -1.32 4.52
CA GLN A 25 8.63 -2.15 3.44
C GLN A 25 8.86 -3.57 3.94
N SER A 26 9.56 -3.74 5.07
CA SER A 26 9.77 -5.07 5.67
C SER A 26 8.44 -5.76 6.01
N ILE A 27 7.46 -5.02 6.54
CA ILE A 27 6.12 -5.56 6.83
C ILE A 27 5.40 -5.95 5.54
N ALA A 28 5.41 -5.11 4.51
CA ALA A 28 4.80 -5.43 3.22
C ALA A 28 5.46 -6.64 2.57
N ASP A 29 6.79 -6.72 2.60
CA ASP A 29 7.55 -7.84 2.09
C ASP A 29 7.27 -9.13 2.88
N GLU A 30 6.99 -9.07 4.18
CA GLU A 30 6.64 -10.25 4.96
C GLU A 30 5.21 -10.76 4.67
N TYR A 31 4.26 -9.86 4.47
CA TYR A 31 2.83 -10.21 4.43
C TYR A 31 2.27 -10.29 3.01
N LEU A 32 2.76 -9.49 2.07
CA LEU A 32 2.13 -9.26 0.78
C LEU A 32 2.91 -9.89 -0.39
N ASN A 33 2.18 -10.38 -1.39
CA ASN A 33 2.67 -10.75 -2.71
C ASN A 33 1.80 -10.07 -3.77
N THR A 34 2.23 -8.89 -4.21
CA THR A 34 1.53 -8.06 -5.20
C THR A 34 1.98 -8.32 -6.64
N THR A 35 2.96 -9.20 -6.87
CA THR A 35 3.53 -9.46 -8.20
C THR A 35 2.48 -9.90 -9.23
N LYS A 36 1.47 -10.65 -8.78
CA LYS A 36 0.36 -11.14 -9.61
C LYS A 36 -0.66 -10.07 -10.00
N LEU A 37 -0.68 -8.93 -9.32
CA LEU A 37 -1.60 -7.85 -9.65
C LEU A 37 -1.22 -7.15 -10.95
N GLN A 38 0.08 -7.09 -11.27
CA GLN A 38 0.60 -6.39 -12.45
C GLN A 38 0.01 -4.99 -12.60
N ILE A 39 0.00 -4.20 -11.51
CA ILE A 39 -0.77 -2.94 -11.39
C ILE A 39 -0.48 -1.96 -12.54
N SER A 40 0.73 -1.94 -13.08
CA SER A 40 1.09 -1.09 -14.23
C SER A 40 0.41 -1.48 -15.54
N GLN A 41 -0.19 -2.67 -15.63
CA GLN A 41 -0.84 -3.23 -16.81
C GLN A 41 -2.36 -3.39 -16.65
N VAL A 42 -2.91 -3.08 -15.47
CA VAL A 42 -4.35 -3.19 -15.22
C VAL A 42 -5.03 -1.84 -15.45
N VAL A 43 -6.24 -1.91 -15.95
CA VAL A 43 -7.09 -0.76 -16.24
C VAL A 43 -8.10 -0.55 -15.12
N TRP A 44 -8.55 -1.63 -14.50
CA TRP A 44 -9.49 -1.59 -13.39
C TRP A 44 -8.98 -2.37 -12.19
N ILE A 45 -9.21 -1.80 -11.01
CA ILE A 45 -8.98 -2.44 -9.72
C ILE A 45 -10.28 -2.35 -8.93
N LYS A 46 -10.72 -3.47 -8.38
CA LYS A 46 -11.88 -3.55 -7.50
C LYS A 46 -11.49 -4.26 -6.20
N ILE A 47 -11.80 -3.60 -5.09
CA ILE A 47 -11.66 -4.11 -3.74
C ILE A 47 -13.06 -4.11 -3.14
N GLU A 48 -13.46 -5.22 -2.54
CA GLU A 48 -14.78 -5.39 -1.93
C GLU A 48 -14.64 -5.35 -0.40
N GLN A 49 -15.61 -4.73 0.26
CA GLN A 49 -15.66 -4.66 1.72
C GLN A 49 -15.75 -6.07 2.31
N GLY A 50 -14.92 -6.36 3.31
CA GLY A 50 -14.81 -7.66 3.95
C GLY A 50 -14.00 -8.70 3.16
N GLN A 51 -13.45 -8.33 2.00
CA GLN A 51 -12.57 -9.16 1.15
C GLN A 51 -11.36 -8.36 0.66
N GLU A 52 -10.78 -7.54 1.54
CA GLU A 52 -9.69 -6.60 1.24
C GLU A 52 -8.42 -7.32 0.74
N THR A 53 -8.25 -8.59 1.10
CA THR A 53 -7.11 -9.42 0.71
C THR A 53 -7.26 -10.02 -0.68
N SER A 54 -8.47 -9.98 -1.27
CA SER A 54 -8.80 -10.58 -2.55
C SER A 54 -9.12 -9.47 -3.57
N ILE A 55 -8.08 -9.01 -4.26
CA ILE A 55 -8.19 -7.90 -5.22
C ILE A 55 -8.62 -8.44 -6.59
N LYS A 56 -9.59 -7.76 -7.21
CA LYS A 56 -10.06 -8.07 -8.57
C LYS A 56 -9.48 -7.06 -9.56
N THR A 57 -9.01 -7.53 -10.71
CA THR A 57 -8.41 -6.70 -11.76
C THR A 57 -8.98 -7.01 -13.15
N LYS A 58 -8.95 -6.01 -14.05
CA LYS A 58 -9.16 -6.16 -15.51
C LYS A 58 -8.04 -5.49 -16.28
N LYS A 59 -7.66 -6.05 -17.42
CA LYS A 59 -6.60 -5.49 -18.28
C LYS A 59 -7.13 -4.63 -19.41
N THR A 60 -8.44 -4.69 -19.70
CA THR A 60 -9.07 -3.93 -20.77
C THR A 60 -10.30 -3.18 -20.25
N PHE A 61 -10.84 -2.29 -21.09
CA PHE A 61 -12.10 -1.61 -20.85
C PHE A 61 -13.32 -2.41 -21.36
N ALA A 62 -13.13 -3.65 -21.82
CA ALA A 62 -14.22 -4.45 -22.34
C ALA A 62 -15.14 -4.93 -21.21
N ASP A 63 -16.45 -4.70 -21.37
CA ASP A 63 -17.45 -5.12 -20.39
C ASP A 63 -17.51 -6.64 -20.23
N LEU A 64 -17.35 -7.36 -21.35
CA LEU A 64 -17.35 -8.83 -21.41
C LEU A 64 -16.11 -9.50 -20.81
N GLU A 65 -15.02 -8.77 -20.57
CA GLU A 65 -13.83 -9.33 -19.91
C GLU A 65 -14.18 -9.76 -18.49
N GLN A 66 -13.77 -10.98 -18.09
CA GLN A 66 -13.96 -11.45 -16.73
C GLN A 66 -12.94 -10.82 -15.78
N TRP A 67 -13.36 -10.58 -14.54
CA TRP A 67 -12.46 -10.11 -13.49
C TRP A 67 -11.48 -11.21 -13.07
N THR A 68 -10.18 -10.89 -13.07
CA THR A 68 -9.17 -11.78 -12.50
C THR A 68 -9.03 -11.50 -11.01
N THR A 69 -9.18 -12.51 -10.18
CA THR A 69 -9.07 -12.39 -8.71
C THR A 69 -7.70 -12.83 -8.24
N CYS A 70 -7.04 -12.01 -7.42
CA CYS A 70 -5.74 -12.28 -6.84
C CYS A 70 -5.77 -12.05 -5.32
N ASN A 71 -5.42 -13.08 -4.55
CA ASN A 71 -5.14 -12.91 -3.14
C ASN A 71 -3.74 -12.29 -2.97
N VAL A 72 -3.66 -11.15 -2.29
CA VAL A 72 -2.40 -10.42 -2.11
C VAL A 72 -1.60 -10.88 -0.90
N LEU A 73 -2.11 -11.78 -0.06
CA LEU A 73 -1.36 -12.32 1.07
C LEU A 73 -0.39 -13.42 0.63
N LYS A 74 0.79 -13.45 1.25
CA LYS A 74 1.70 -14.59 1.18
C LYS A 74 1.07 -15.83 1.82
N LYS A 75 1.47 -17.01 1.33
CA LYS A 75 0.94 -18.31 1.78
C LYS A 75 1.03 -18.41 3.31
N ARG A 76 -0.07 -18.79 3.97
CA ARG A 76 -0.21 -18.94 5.44
C ARG A 76 -0.21 -17.64 6.25
N LYS A 77 -0.22 -16.45 5.63
CA LYS A 77 -0.49 -15.19 6.32
C LYS A 77 -1.99 -14.92 6.37
N LYS A 78 -2.45 -14.35 7.48
CA LYS A 78 -3.83 -13.92 7.72
C LYS A 78 -3.81 -12.48 8.24
N VAL A 79 -4.91 -11.77 8.01
CA VAL A 79 -5.17 -10.51 8.70
C VAL A 79 -5.91 -10.89 9.98
N ASP A 80 -5.35 -10.52 11.13
CA ASP A 80 -5.94 -10.76 12.47
C ASP A 80 -7.09 -9.78 12.75
#